data_AF-A0A4Y2CZG3-F1
#
_entry.id   AF-A0A4Y2CZG3-F1
#
_cell.length_a   1.000
_cell.length_b   1.000
_cell.length_c   1.000
_cell.angle_alpha   90.00
_cell.angle_beta   90.00
_cell.angle_gamma   90.00
#
_symmetry.space_group_name_H-M   'P 1'
#
loop_
_entity.id
_entity.type
_entity.pdbx_description
1 polymer ?
#
loop_
_entity_poly.entity_id
_entity_poly.type
_entity_poly.pdbx_seq_one_letter_code
_entity_poly.pdbx_strand_id
1 'polypeptide(L)' 'DQIPPGFPQFTMQPQIQGVEMGRNALLPCRAEGTPTPTIRWLKSYIPVDMSDPRYSLVQG' A
#
# COMPACT_ATOMS: atom_id res chain seq x y z
N ASP A 1 -27.39 -3.73 -3.96
CA ASP A 1 -25.96 -3.74 -3.59
C ASP A 1 -25.12 -2.96 -4.59
N GLN A 2 -25.08 -1.63 -4.48
CA GLN A 2 -24.31 -0.76 -5.36
C GLN A 2 -23.22 -0.03 -4.55
N ILE A 3 -22.00 0.01 -5.09
CA ILE A 3 -20.88 0.74 -4.50
C ILE A 3 -21.15 2.25 -4.67
N PRO A 4 -21.07 3.06 -3.58
CA PRO A 4 -21.30 4.50 -3.69
C PRO A 4 -20.29 5.20 -4.62
N PRO A 5 -20.70 6.28 -5.32
CA PRO A 5 -19.76 7.16 -6.02
C PRO A 5 -18.69 7.69 -5.06
N GLY A 6 -17.43 7.70 -5.51
CA GLY A 6 -16.30 8.14 -4.69
C GLY A 6 -15.77 7.10 -3.70
N PHE A 7 -16.34 5.89 -3.67
CA PHE A 7 -15.80 4.81 -2.85
C PHE A 7 -14.36 4.45 -3.29
N PRO A 8 -13.43 4.24 -2.34
CA PRO A 8 -12.05 3.90 -2.66
C PRO A 8 -11.91 2.64 -3.49
N GLN A 9 -11.16 2.73 -4.59
CA GLN A 9 -10.80 1.59 -5.43
C GLN A 9 -9.28 1.55 -5.63
N PHE A 10 -8.71 0.36 -5.51
CA PHE A 10 -7.31 0.15 -5.83
C PHE A 10 -7.12 0.14 -7.35
N THR A 11 -6.36 1.10 -7.87
CA THR A 11 -5.94 1.14 -9.29
C THR A 11 -4.59 0.45 -9.49
N MET A 12 -3.80 0.29 -8.43
CA MET A 12 -2.57 -0.49 -8.44
C MET A 12 -2.39 -1.21 -7.11
N GLN A 13 -2.09 -2.51 -7.15
CA GLN A 13 -1.92 -3.36 -5.98
C GLN A 13 -0.55 -4.04 -6.00
N PRO A 14 0.07 -4.27 -4.84
CA PRO A 14 1.33 -4.99 -4.76
C PRO A 14 1.13 -6.44 -5.25
N GLN A 15 2.12 -6.95 -5.96
CA GLN A 15 2.17 -8.34 -6.42
C GLN A 15 3.19 -9.13 -5.60
N ILE A 16 3.10 -10.46 -5.64
CA ILE A 16 4.12 -11.33 -5.06
C ILE A 16 5.42 -11.13 -5.83
N GLN A 17 6.50 -10.82 -5.12
CA GLN A 17 7.83 -10.64 -5.68
C GLN A 17 8.88 -11.36 -4.84
N GLY A 18 9.83 -12.00 -5.51
CA GLY A 18 11.08 -12.47 -4.90
C GLY A 18 12.13 -11.38 -5.00
N VAL A 19 12.75 -11.04 -3.87
CA VAL A 19 13.82 -10.04 -3.80
C VAL A 19 15.03 -10.66 -3.10
N GLU A 20 16.22 -10.40 -3.61
CA GLU A 20 17.46 -10.89 -3.01
C GLU A 20 17.65 -10.36 -1.59
N MET A 21 18.27 -11.16 -0.74
CA MET A 21 18.58 -10.77 0.64
C MET A 21 19.45 -9.52 0.67
N GLY A 22 19.08 -8.55 1.51
CA GLY A 22 19.80 -7.28 1.66
C GLY A 22 19.51 -6.24 0.59
N ARG A 23 18.59 -6.52 -0.35
CA ARG A 23 18.05 -5.53 -1.29
C ARG A 23 16.72 -4.97 -0.80
N ASN A 24 16.37 -3.80 -1.31
CA ASN A 24 15.09 -3.17 -1.02
C ASN A 24 14.00 -3.77 -1.91
N ALA A 25 12.83 -4.04 -1.33
CA ALA A 25 11.63 -4.41 -2.06
C ALA A 25 10.70 -3.20 -2.19
N LEU A 26 10.13 -3.00 -3.38
CA LEU A 26 9.14 -1.95 -3.61
C LEU A 26 7.75 -2.57 -3.71
N LEU A 27 6.82 -2.16 -2.85
CA LEU A 27 5.43 -2.62 -2.88
C LEU A 27 4.54 -1.48 -3.43
N PRO A 28 4.27 -1.43 -4.75
CA PRO A 28 3.48 -0.36 -5.33
C PRO A 28 2.01 -0.47 -4.91
N CYS A 29 1.40 0.64 -4.51
CA CYS A 29 -0.01 0.71 -4.18
C CYS A 29 -0.56 2.08 -4.58
N ARG A 30 -1.67 2.10 -5.30
CA ARG A 30 -2.42 3.32 -5.65
C ARG A 30 -3.91 3.05 -5.48
N ALA A 31 -4.59 3.99 -4.86
CA ALA A 31 -6.03 3.97 -4.72
C ALA A 31 -6.61 5.34 -5.09
N GLU A 32 -7.80 5.31 -5.67
CA GLU A 32 -8.55 6.49 -6.07
C GLU A 32 -9.92 6.48 -5.41
N GLY A 33 -10.46 7.67 -5.18
CA GLY A 33 -11.72 7.86 -4.47
C GLY A 33 -11.91 9.32 -4.12
N THR A 34 -13.13 9.66 -3.71
CA THR A 34 -13.52 11.02 -3.34
C THR A 34 -14.23 10.95 -2.00
N PRO A 35 -13.62 11.41 -0.89
CA PRO A 35 -12.32 12.08 -0.79
C PRO A 35 -11.13 11.14 -1.05
N THR A 36 -9.95 11.73 -1.30
CA THR A 36 -8.72 10.99 -1.58
C THR A 36 -8.43 9.95 -0.48
N PRO A 37 -8.25 8.67 -0.84
CA PRO A 37 -8.08 7.61 0.16
C PRO A 37 -6.71 7.69 0.84
N THR A 38 -6.68 7.28 2.10
CA THR A 38 -5.42 7.07 2.85
C THR A 38 -5.04 5.60 2.80
N ILE A 39 -3.80 5.30 2.42
CA ILE A 39 -3.27 3.94 2.34
C ILE A 39 -2.56 3.58 3.66
N ARG A 40 -2.79 2.36 4.16
CA ARG A 40 -2.08 1.78 5.31
C ARG A 40 -1.58 0.39 4.96
N TRP A 41 -0.42 0.01 5.50
CA TRP A 41 0.22 -1.27 5.24
C TRP A 41 0.10 -2.21 6.44
N LEU A 42 -0.09 -3.49 6.15
CA LEU A 42 -0.12 -4.57 7.12
C LEU A 42 0.95 -5.61 6.75
N LYS A 43 1.70 -6.10 7.73
CA LYS A 43 2.60 -7.24 7.60
C LYS A 43 2.10 -8.35 8.52
N SER A 44 1.74 -9.48 7.95
CA SER A 44 1.15 -10.61 8.71
C SER A 44 -0.02 -10.17 9.59
N TYR A 45 -0.92 -9.35 9.03
CA TYR A 45 -2.09 -8.77 9.71
C TYR A 45 -1.79 -7.74 10.82
N ILE A 46 -0.52 -7.35 11.01
CA ILE A 46 -0.11 -6.34 11.98
C ILE A 46 0.18 -5.03 11.25
N PRO A 47 -0.31 -3.87 11.72
CA PRO A 47 0.03 -2.56 11.16
C PRO A 47 1.55 -2.37 11.09
N VAL A 48 2.04 -1.96 9.93
CA VAL A 48 3.45 -1.60 9.77
C VAL A 48 3.71 -0.33 10.57
N ASP A 49 4.67 -0.40 11.48
CA ASP A 49 5.18 0.75 12.20
C ASP A 49 6.07 1.57 11.25
N MET A 50 5.56 2.72 10.81
CA MET A 50 6.28 3.63 9.92
C MET A 50 7.42 4.40 10.61
N SER A 51 7.62 4.23 11.93
CA SER A 51 8.80 4.74 12.64
C SER A 51 10.02 3.83 12.52
N ASP A 52 9.84 2.56 12.12
CA ASP A 52 10.94 1.63 11.84
C ASP A 52 11.68 2.07 10.56
N PRO A 53 13.00 2.35 10.64
CA PRO A 53 13.77 2.86 9.50
C PRO A 53 13.88 1.88 8.32
N ARG A 54 13.46 0.62 8.49
CA ARG A 54 13.39 -0.36 7.41
C ARG A 54 12.25 -0.11 6.43
N TYR A 55 11.25 0.68 6.81
CA TYR A 55 10.11 1.00 5.96
C TYR A 55 10.14 2.49 5.60
N SER A 56 9.87 2.78 4.33
CA SER A 56 9.71 4.16 3.86
C SER A 56 8.55 4.22 2.89
N LEU A 57 7.73 5.28 3.02
CA LEU A 57 6.73 5.59 2.02
C LEU A 57 7.44 6.23 0.83
N VAL A 58 7.48 5.51 -0.27
CA VAL A 58 7.94 6.03 -1.55
C VAL A 58 6.74 6.77 -2.14
N GLN A 59 6.76 8.11 -2.13
CA GLN A 59 5.73 8.88 -2.82
C GLN A 59 5.76 8.52 -4.31
N GLY A 60 4.57 8.31 -4.88
CA GLY A 60 4.33 8.19 -6.31
C GLY A 60 3.24 9.15 -6.76
#